data_AF-A0A1N7JN00-F1
#
_entry.id   AF-A0A1N7JN00-F1
#
_cell.length_a   1.000
_cell.length_b   1.000
_cell.length_c   1.000
_cell.angle_alpha   90.00
_cell.angle_beta   90.00
_cell.angle_gamma   90.00
#
_symmetry.space_group_name_H-M   'P 1'
#
loop_
_entity.id
_entity.type
_entity.pdbx_description
1 polymer ?
#
loop_
_entity_poly.entity_id
_entity_poly.type
_entity_poly.pdbx_seq_one_letter_code
_entity_poly.pdbx_strand_id
1 'polypeptide(L)'
;MGRLFNEKGITLVELLAAIALLGIIGVLAFRLLTGMFTANSITQNDISLKQEANIILTSIREKAQEEEIIINIIDDESLLANKEDILRKDGLIITYFHAENRKNGEVLDEKKWQEEEDSFLFTSEVSETLAINMTITTADRSSNYEISSVVPGLEDPNRSFTIETPTEDNSDNSGEEGNDNSPPPSNVIFTNKEQFEALDPDNISGWVEDHPDQSNGYTLPENTILDESFDQNYSGETAFQKSFWAKRDNMSVNNQDISINGNMYIDHQPYFMNNNTLNVGGNALIKENFTATNTLTFSAFNTYFMKDLEITNGTKINTDGSIRIGGSATLKTGNDEIRTKGYLFVDGNVNLQNANSLVEAERDMYLNNKVTLNQSSITSGGTMYLQGPVYLNNGASLISEGDINIVGNAEVEYGGKAYICAKGTVNIEGNVDDNIEIKDNGNSYNSCK
;
A
#
# COMPACT_ATOMS: atom_id res chain seq x y z
N MET A 1 -44.53 -31.01 -60.34
CA MET A 1 -44.98 -31.28 -58.96
C MET A 1 -44.29 -30.26 -58.06
N GLY A 2 -44.92 -29.10 -57.86
CA GLY A 2 -44.37 -28.03 -57.02
C GLY A 2 -45.31 -27.81 -55.84
N ARG A 3 -44.87 -28.14 -54.62
CA ARG A 3 -45.59 -27.78 -53.40
C ARG A 3 -45.35 -26.29 -53.15
N LEU A 4 -46.39 -25.49 -53.34
CA LEU A 4 -46.38 -24.08 -52.93
C LEU A 4 -46.43 -24.04 -51.40
N PHE A 5 -45.38 -23.49 -50.78
CA PHE A 5 -45.31 -23.31 -49.34
C PHE A 5 -46.32 -22.24 -48.93
N ASN A 6 -47.14 -22.57 -47.93
CA ASN A 6 -48.17 -21.70 -47.38
C ASN A 6 -47.51 -20.67 -46.47
N GLU A 7 -47.04 -19.57 -47.04
CA GLU A 7 -46.48 -18.44 -46.29
C GLU A 7 -47.63 -17.71 -45.59
N LYS A 8 -47.79 -17.95 -44.28
CA LYS A 8 -48.67 -17.14 -43.44
C LYS A 8 -48.04 -15.74 -43.34
N GLY A 9 -48.64 -14.77 -44.03
CA GLY A 9 -48.24 -13.37 -43.90
C GLY A 9 -48.38 -12.92 -42.44
N ILE A 10 -47.39 -12.15 -41.96
CA ILE A 10 -47.44 -11.49 -40.65
C ILE A 10 -48.72 -10.65 -40.59
N THR A 11 -49.51 -10.88 -39.56
CA THR A 11 -50.72 -10.08 -39.35
C THR A 11 -50.33 -8.70 -38.84
N LEU A 12 -51.09 -7.67 -39.23
CA LEU A 12 -50.87 -6.29 -38.77
C LEU A 12 -50.82 -6.19 -37.24
N VAL A 13 -51.58 -7.04 -36.55
CA VAL A 13 -51.63 -7.13 -35.08
C VAL A 13 -50.32 -7.64 -34.49
N GLU A 14 -49.70 -8.65 -35.11
CA GLU A 14 -48.39 -9.17 -34.67
C GLU A 14 -47.28 -8.12 -34.84
N LEU A 15 -47.31 -7.35 -35.94
CA LEU A 15 -46.36 -6.25 -36.15
C LEU A 15 -46.52 -5.14 -35.09
N LEU A 16 -47.77 -4.75 -34.80
CA LEU A 16 -48.06 -3.73 -33.79
C LEU A 16 -47.62 -4.17 -32.39
N ALA A 17 -47.88 -5.44 -32.05
CA ALA A 17 -47.46 -6.03 -30.77
C ALA A 17 -45.93 -6.08 -30.64
N ALA A 18 -45.21 -6.45 -31.72
CA ALA A 18 -43.76 -6.48 -31.73
C ALA A 18 -43.15 -5.08 -31.54
N ILE A 19 -43.71 -4.05 -32.20
CA ILE A 19 -43.25 -2.66 -32.04
C ILE A 19 -43.51 -2.16 -30.61
N ALA A 20 -44.69 -2.45 -30.05
CA ALA A 20 -45.00 -2.08 -28.66
C ALA A 20 -44.04 -2.75 -27.67
N LEU A 21 -43.74 -4.04 -27.86
CA LEU A 21 -42.80 -4.78 -27.03
C LEU A 21 -41.37 -4.23 -27.15
N LEU A 22 -40.91 -3.91 -28.35
CA LEU A 22 -39.61 -3.27 -28.58
C LEU A 22 -39.53 -1.89 -27.91
N GLY A 23 -40.61 -1.11 -27.91
CA GLY A 23 -40.68 0.17 -27.20
C GLY A 23 -40.50 0.00 -25.69
N ILE A 24 -41.17 -0.98 -25.09
CA ILE A 24 -41.04 -1.29 -23.67
C ILE A 24 -39.61 -1.73 -23.33
N ILE A 25 -39.05 -2.65 -24.13
CA ILE A 25 -37.68 -3.14 -23.94
C ILE A 25 -36.67 -1.99 -24.09
N GLY A 26 -36.87 -1.10 -25.07
CA GLY A 26 -36.01 0.06 -25.30
C GLY A 26 -35.98 1.01 -24.12
N VAL A 27 -37.13 1.34 -23.53
CA VAL A 27 -37.21 2.19 -22.33
C VAL A 27 -36.53 1.53 -21.13
N LEU A 28 -36.73 0.23 -20.93
CA LEU A 28 -36.09 -0.51 -19.83
C LEU A 28 -34.57 -0.55 -19.99
N ALA A 29 -34.07 -0.87 -21.20
CA ALA A 29 -32.65 -0.89 -21.50
C ALA A 29 -32.01 0.50 -21.32
N PHE A 30 -32.67 1.56 -21.78
CA PHE A 30 -32.18 2.93 -21.60
C PHE A 30 -32.09 3.32 -20.13
N ARG A 31 -33.10 2.96 -19.31
CA ARG A 31 -33.05 3.22 -17.86
C ARG A 31 -31.92 2.50 -17.16
N LEU A 32 -31.68 1.23 -17.49
CA LEU A 32 -30.57 0.46 -16.94
C LEU A 32 -29.21 1.07 -17.33
N LEU A 33 -29.05 1.45 -18.59
CA LEU A 33 -27.85 2.10 -19.09
C LEU A 33 -27.58 3.42 -18.35
N THR A 34 -28.58 4.29 -18.23
CA THR A 34 -28.42 5.57 -17.50
C THR A 34 -28.13 5.34 -16.01
N GLY A 35 -28.76 4.34 -15.39
CA GLY A 35 -28.48 3.98 -14.00
C GLY A 35 -27.04 3.51 -13.78
N MET A 36 -26.49 2.75 -14.72
CA MET A 36 -25.09 2.31 -14.67
C MET A 36 -24.11 3.48 -14.78
N PHE A 37 -24.38 4.46 -15.64
CA PHE A 37 -23.53 5.66 -15.74
C PHE A 37 -23.58 6.52 -14.49
N THR A 38 -24.76 6.72 -13.90
CA THR A 38 -24.87 7.44 -12.62
C THR A 38 -24.15 6.70 -11.49
N ALA A 39 -24.31 5.39 -11.39
CA ALA A 39 -23.61 4.58 -10.38
C ALA A 39 -22.08 4.68 -10.52
N ASN A 40 -21.55 4.55 -11.74
CA ASN A 40 -20.12 4.68 -11.99
C ASN A 40 -19.59 6.07 -11.63
N SER A 41 -20.33 7.14 -11.94
CA SER A 41 -19.93 8.51 -11.57
C SER A 41 -19.87 8.69 -10.05
N ILE A 42 -20.83 8.12 -9.31
CA ILE A 42 -20.85 8.17 -7.84
C ILE A 42 -19.65 7.40 -7.27
N THR A 43 -19.38 6.18 -7.76
CA THR A 43 -18.23 5.40 -7.28
C THR A 43 -16.89 6.09 -7.59
N GLN A 44 -16.74 6.68 -8.78
CA GLN A 44 -15.52 7.43 -9.12
C GLN A 44 -15.34 8.66 -8.24
N ASN A 45 -16.43 9.39 -7.97
CA ASN A 45 -16.41 10.54 -7.06
C ASN A 45 -16.03 10.12 -5.64
N ASP A 46 -16.59 9.02 -5.11
CA ASP A 46 -16.27 8.50 -3.78
C ASP A 46 -14.81 8.06 -3.65
N ILE A 47 -14.29 7.32 -4.63
CA ILE A 47 -12.86 6.92 -4.65
C ILE A 47 -11.98 8.17 -4.66
N SER A 48 -12.32 9.15 -5.49
CA SER A 48 -11.52 10.37 -5.57
C SER A 48 -11.60 11.21 -4.30
N LEU A 49 -12.76 11.30 -3.66
CA LEU A 49 -12.93 11.99 -2.38
C LEU A 49 -12.05 11.36 -1.31
N LYS A 50 -12.05 10.03 -1.21
CA LYS A 50 -11.20 9.29 -0.27
C LYS A 50 -9.72 9.56 -0.51
N GLN A 51 -9.30 9.57 -1.77
CA GLN A 51 -7.90 9.86 -2.12
C GLN A 51 -7.51 11.28 -1.70
N GLU A 52 -8.33 12.28 -2.05
CA GLU A 52 -8.02 13.67 -1.69
C GLU A 52 -8.02 13.90 -0.17
N ALA A 53 -9.00 13.35 0.53
CA ALA A 53 -9.08 13.44 1.98
C ALA A 53 -7.84 12.88 2.68
N ASN A 54 -7.32 11.76 2.17
CA ASN A 54 -6.09 11.18 2.69
C ASN A 54 -4.87 12.07 2.38
N ILE A 55 -4.79 12.66 1.18
CA ILE A 55 -3.71 13.60 0.83
C ILE A 55 -3.71 14.80 1.77
N ILE A 56 -4.87 15.43 1.97
CA ILE A 56 -5.04 16.57 2.89
C ILE A 56 -4.57 16.20 4.29
N LEU A 57 -5.00 15.04 4.79
CA LEU A 57 -4.66 14.60 6.12
C LEU A 57 -3.15 14.33 6.29
N THR A 58 -2.53 13.74 5.27
CA THR A 58 -1.08 13.54 5.24
C THR A 58 -0.34 14.87 5.25
N SER A 59 -0.76 15.85 4.43
CA SER A 59 -0.15 17.18 4.42
C SER A 59 -0.29 17.92 5.77
N ILE A 60 -1.41 17.77 6.46
CA ILE A 60 -1.56 18.29 7.83
C ILE A 60 -0.60 17.58 8.79
N ARG A 61 -0.51 16.25 8.72
CA ARG A 61 0.37 15.47 9.59
C ARG A 61 1.83 15.85 9.42
N GLU A 62 2.31 15.95 8.18
CA GLU A 62 3.70 16.33 7.87
C GLU A 62 4.03 17.70 8.47
N LYS A 63 3.21 18.72 8.17
CA LYS A 63 3.43 20.08 8.69
C LYS A 63 3.37 20.16 10.22
N ALA A 64 2.42 19.45 10.85
CA ALA A 64 2.26 19.43 12.30
C ALA A 64 3.43 18.74 13.05
N GLN A 65 4.17 17.85 12.38
CA GLN A 65 5.33 17.17 12.94
C GLN A 65 6.63 17.96 12.75
N GLU A 66 6.70 18.81 11.72
CA GLU A 66 7.88 19.62 11.41
C GLU A 66 7.90 20.94 12.17
N GLU A 67 6.75 21.63 12.25
CA GLU A 67 6.64 22.97 12.81
C GLU A 67 5.26 23.23 13.43
N GLU A 68 5.13 24.38 14.08
CA GLU A 68 3.82 24.86 14.51
C GLU A 68 2.91 24.96 13.28
N ILE A 69 1.76 24.28 13.34
CA ILE A 69 0.80 24.29 12.24
C ILE A 69 -0.33 25.26 12.52
N ILE A 70 -0.61 26.11 11.53
CA ILE A 70 -1.71 27.05 11.49
C ILE A 70 -2.68 26.56 10.40
N ILE A 71 -3.81 26.04 10.83
CA ILE A 71 -4.91 25.60 9.97
C ILE A 71 -5.89 26.76 9.83
N ASN A 72 -6.16 27.17 8.59
CA ASN A 72 -7.06 28.27 8.28
C ASN A 72 -8.06 27.86 7.19
N ILE A 73 -9.35 27.99 7.48
CA ILE A 73 -10.43 27.82 6.49
C ILE A 73 -10.94 29.22 6.20
N ILE A 74 -10.67 29.70 4.98
CA ILE A 74 -11.08 31.04 4.53
C ILE A 74 -12.53 31.01 4.04
N ASP A 75 -12.86 29.95 3.32
CA ASP A 75 -14.18 29.63 2.78
C ASP A 75 -14.29 28.10 2.68
N ASP A 76 -15.46 27.61 2.28
CA ASP A 76 -15.71 26.18 2.10
C ASP A 76 -14.85 25.53 1.00
N GLU A 77 -14.27 26.32 0.10
CA GLU A 77 -13.41 25.87 -1.01
C GLU A 77 -11.89 25.98 -0.71
N SER A 78 -11.48 26.44 0.47
CA SER A 78 -10.07 26.71 0.78
C SER A 78 -9.66 26.21 2.17
N LEU A 79 -8.68 25.31 2.22
CA LEU A 79 -8.06 24.85 3.46
C LEU A 79 -6.57 25.12 3.42
N LEU A 80 -6.12 26.10 4.20
CA LEU A 80 -4.72 26.44 4.29
C LEU A 80 -4.06 25.77 5.50
N ALA A 81 -2.90 25.15 5.28
CA ALA A 81 -1.97 24.75 6.33
C ALA A 81 -0.66 25.55 6.17
N ASN A 82 -0.34 26.40 7.14
CA ASN A 82 0.80 27.31 7.08
C ASN A 82 0.81 28.21 5.83
N LYS A 83 -0.37 28.72 5.45
CA LYS A 83 -0.63 29.57 4.27
C LYS A 83 -0.55 28.86 2.91
N GLU A 84 -0.27 27.56 2.88
CA GLU A 84 -0.36 26.75 1.67
C GLU A 84 -1.73 26.10 1.57
N ASP A 85 -2.38 26.20 0.41
CA ASP A 85 -3.65 25.52 0.17
C ASP A 85 -3.43 24.03 -0.05
N ILE A 86 -4.03 23.22 0.81
CA ILE A 86 -3.95 21.77 0.77
C ILE A 86 -5.19 21.13 0.16
N LEU A 87 -6.25 21.90 -0.12
CA LEU A 87 -7.41 21.43 -0.89
C LEU A 87 -7.13 21.62 -2.39
N ARG A 88 -6.29 20.73 -2.96
CA ARG A 88 -5.72 20.93 -4.31
C ARG A 88 -6.69 20.63 -5.44
N LYS A 89 -7.74 19.86 -5.18
CA LYS A 89 -8.68 19.41 -6.20
C LYS A 89 -9.91 20.31 -6.30
N ASP A 90 -10.12 20.87 -7.50
CA ASP A 90 -11.33 21.62 -7.85
C ASP A 90 -12.61 20.82 -7.61
N GLY A 91 -13.66 21.51 -7.16
CA GLY A 91 -15.00 20.94 -6.99
C GLY A 91 -15.18 20.13 -5.71
N LEU A 92 -14.31 20.34 -4.73
CA LEU A 92 -14.44 19.85 -3.37
C LEU A 92 -14.68 21.01 -2.42
N ILE A 93 -15.49 20.77 -1.40
CA ILE A 93 -15.76 21.71 -0.32
C ILE A 93 -15.63 21.02 1.02
N ILE A 94 -15.24 21.77 2.04
CA ILE A 94 -15.29 21.33 3.43
C ILE A 94 -16.65 21.73 3.99
N THR A 95 -17.36 20.78 4.59
CA THR A 95 -18.67 21.06 5.21
C THR A 95 -18.62 21.01 6.74
N TYR A 96 -17.58 20.35 7.27
CA TYR A 96 -17.30 20.27 8.70
C TYR A 96 -15.79 20.13 8.92
N PHE A 97 -15.27 20.85 9.91
CA PHE A 97 -13.91 20.70 10.36
C PHE A 97 -13.85 20.83 11.88
N HIS A 98 -13.09 19.95 12.53
CA HIS A 98 -12.89 19.93 13.96
C HIS A 98 -11.42 19.64 14.23
N ALA A 99 -10.79 20.51 15.00
CA ALA A 99 -9.43 20.32 15.47
C ALA A 99 -9.37 20.49 16.99
N GLU A 100 -8.51 19.68 17.61
CA GLU A 100 -8.35 19.60 19.05
C GLU A 100 -6.87 19.36 19.38
N ASN A 101 -6.30 20.21 20.24
CA ASN A 101 -4.96 20.00 20.78
C ASN A 101 -5.06 19.29 22.13
N ARG A 102 -4.23 18.26 22.32
CA ARG A 102 -4.13 17.54 23.58
C ARG A 102 -2.70 17.53 24.10
N LYS A 103 -2.54 17.62 25.41
CA LYS A 103 -1.26 17.38 26.09
C LYS A 103 -1.48 16.52 27.31
N ASN A 104 -0.74 15.41 27.40
CA ASN A 104 -0.92 14.40 28.45
C ASN A 104 -2.36 13.89 28.59
N GLY A 105 -3.11 13.84 27.48
CA GLY A 105 -4.49 13.38 27.42
C GLY A 105 -5.54 14.44 27.82
N GLU A 106 -5.13 15.64 28.23
CA GLU A 106 -6.04 16.76 28.50
C GLU A 106 -6.21 17.64 27.26
N VAL A 107 -7.43 18.10 27.02
CA VAL A 107 -7.78 19.01 25.92
C VAL A 107 -7.31 20.42 26.27
N LEU A 108 -6.43 20.99 25.45
CA LEU A 108 -5.89 22.34 25.62
C LEU A 108 -6.70 23.38 24.84
N ASP A 109 -7.00 23.07 23.57
CA ASP A 109 -7.82 23.90 22.70
C ASP A 109 -8.68 23.00 21.81
N GLU A 110 -9.89 23.44 21.50
CA GLU A 110 -10.85 22.72 20.66
C GLU A 110 -11.63 23.75 19.83
N LYS A 111 -11.66 23.55 18.51
CA LYS A 111 -12.44 24.41 17.63
C LYS A 111 -13.13 23.61 16.55
N LYS A 112 -14.37 24.00 16.26
CA LYS A 112 -15.21 23.45 15.20
C LYS A 112 -15.52 24.54 14.19
N TRP A 113 -15.71 24.13 12.95
CA TRP A 113 -16.16 24.95 11.84
C TRP A 113 -17.21 24.18 11.04
N GLN A 114 -18.20 24.91 10.55
CA GLN A 114 -19.29 24.44 9.71
C GLN A 114 -19.49 25.41 8.55
N GLU A 115 -20.07 24.92 7.44
CA GLU A 115 -20.28 25.59 6.14
C GLU A 115 -20.97 26.98 6.17
N GLU A 116 -21.38 27.49 7.33
CA GLU A 116 -22.01 28.82 7.51
C GLU A 116 -21.15 29.81 8.31
N GLU A 117 -19.94 29.42 8.72
CA GLU A 117 -19.06 30.24 9.55
C GLU A 117 -18.00 30.98 8.71
N ASP A 118 -17.84 32.29 8.98
CA ASP A 118 -17.02 33.22 8.16
C ASP A 118 -15.53 32.86 8.05
N SER A 119 -14.94 32.21 9.06
CA SER A 119 -13.55 31.74 9.00
C SER A 119 -13.21 30.80 10.16
N PHE A 120 -12.32 29.85 9.90
CA PHE A 120 -11.70 29.02 10.92
C PHE A 120 -10.22 29.35 11.00
N LEU A 121 -9.69 29.45 12.21
CA LEU A 121 -8.26 29.55 12.46
C LEU A 121 -7.95 28.72 13.69
N PHE A 122 -7.02 27.80 13.57
CA PHE A 122 -6.60 26.90 14.63
C PHE A 122 -5.08 26.71 14.56
N THR A 123 -4.42 26.73 15.71
CA THR A 123 -2.97 26.63 15.82
C THR A 123 -2.62 25.43 16.69
N SER A 124 -1.62 24.64 16.31
CA SER A 124 -1.13 23.51 17.08
C SER A 124 0.39 23.54 17.16
N GLU A 125 0.93 23.48 18.38
CA GLU A 125 2.36 23.36 18.58
C GLU A 125 2.83 21.93 18.29
N VAL A 126 4.07 21.76 17.82
CA VAL A 126 4.70 20.45 17.59
C VAL A 126 4.66 19.55 18.84
N SER A 127 4.64 20.14 20.05
CA SER A 127 4.60 19.39 21.32
C SER A 127 3.22 18.87 21.71
N GLU A 128 2.18 19.23 20.97
CA GLU A 128 0.79 18.90 21.24
C GLU A 128 0.30 17.79 20.32
N THR A 129 -0.55 16.92 20.84
CA THR A 129 -1.25 15.93 20.03
C THR A 129 -2.43 16.59 19.34
N LEU A 130 -2.37 16.69 18.02
CA LEU A 130 -3.41 17.27 17.18
C LEU A 130 -4.40 16.19 16.73
N ALA A 131 -5.63 16.24 17.21
CA ALA A 131 -6.73 15.42 16.72
C ALA A 131 -7.59 16.21 15.74
N ILE A 132 -7.87 15.64 14.58
CA ILE A 132 -8.64 16.27 13.50
C ILE A 132 -9.79 15.36 13.09
N ASN A 133 -10.97 15.93 12.86
CA ASN A 133 -12.05 15.31 12.13
C ASN A 133 -12.56 16.30 11.08
N MET A 134 -12.71 15.87 9.84
CA MET A 134 -13.22 16.70 8.76
C MET A 134 -14.17 15.93 7.85
N THR A 135 -15.14 16.64 7.28
CA THR A 135 -16.03 16.14 6.24
C THR A 135 -15.79 16.90 4.95
N ILE A 136 -15.37 16.18 3.91
CA ILE A 136 -15.18 16.70 2.56
C ILE A 136 -16.37 16.28 1.72
N THR A 137 -16.94 17.21 0.96
CA THR A 137 -18.10 16.98 0.11
C THR A 137 -17.76 17.43 -1.30
N THR A 138 -18.32 16.79 -2.32
CA THR A 138 -18.28 17.36 -3.68
C THR A 138 -19.07 18.67 -3.71
N ALA A 139 -18.67 19.62 -4.54
CA ALA A 139 -19.35 20.92 -4.67
C ALA A 139 -20.84 20.79 -5.07
N ASP A 140 -21.20 19.71 -5.79
CA ASP A 140 -22.58 19.39 -6.14
C ASP A 140 -23.37 18.68 -5.01
N ARG A 141 -22.72 18.43 -3.87
CA ARG A 141 -23.24 17.72 -2.70
C ARG A 141 -23.75 16.30 -2.98
N SER A 142 -23.26 15.68 -4.06
CA SER A 142 -23.63 14.31 -4.42
C SER A 142 -22.95 13.24 -3.55
N SER A 143 -21.81 13.55 -2.94
CA SER A 143 -21.04 12.61 -2.13
C SER A 143 -20.30 13.34 -0.99
N ASN A 144 -20.19 12.70 0.16
CA ASN A 144 -19.42 13.18 1.30
C ASN A 144 -18.51 12.07 1.84
N TYR A 145 -17.43 12.47 2.49
CA TYR A 145 -16.48 11.57 3.12
C TYR A 145 -15.99 12.19 4.44
N GLU A 146 -16.15 11.45 5.53
CA GLU A 146 -15.67 11.83 6.86
C GLU A 146 -14.34 11.13 7.13
N ILE A 147 -13.35 11.91 7.57
CA ILE A 147 -12.03 11.39 7.92
C ILE A 147 -11.59 11.96 9.26
N SER A 148 -10.99 11.10 10.10
CA SER A 148 -10.43 11.48 11.39
C SER A 148 -8.99 11.02 11.53
N SER A 149 -8.16 11.81 12.22
CA SER A 149 -6.79 11.40 12.57
C SER A 149 -6.31 12.00 13.86
N VAL A 150 -5.26 11.39 14.40
CA VAL A 150 -4.54 11.87 15.57
C VAL A 150 -3.06 11.93 15.19
N VAL A 151 -2.50 13.14 15.21
CA VAL A 151 -1.08 13.40 15.02
C VAL A 151 -0.45 13.53 16.41
N PRO A 152 0.40 12.58 16.84
CA PRO A 152 1.00 12.64 18.16
C PRO A 152 2.01 13.80 18.23
N GLY A 153 1.97 14.55 19.33
CA GLY A 153 2.96 15.60 19.60
C GLY A 153 4.34 15.02 19.93
N LEU A 154 5.40 15.77 19.67
CA LEU A 154 6.77 15.44 20.04
C LEU A 154 7.09 15.96 21.45
N GLU A 155 7.49 15.07 22.37
CA GLU A 155 7.79 15.44 23.77
C GLU A 155 8.90 16.50 23.91
N ASP A 156 9.76 16.66 22.88
CA ASP A 156 10.81 17.67 22.83
C ASP A 156 10.85 18.34 21.44
N PRO A 157 10.14 19.47 21.24
CA PRO A 157 10.12 20.21 19.97
C PRO A 157 11.46 20.90 19.67
N ASN A 158 12.34 21.04 20.68
CA ASN A 158 13.70 21.53 20.52
C ASN A 158 14.72 20.40 20.42
N ARG A 159 14.27 19.14 20.37
CA ARG A 159 15.08 18.05 19.84
C ARG A 159 15.16 18.26 18.35
N SER A 160 15.87 19.31 17.93
CA SER A 160 16.59 19.24 16.69
C SER A 160 17.32 17.90 16.75
N PHE A 161 17.14 17.05 15.77
CA PHE A 161 18.20 16.12 15.43
C PHE A 161 19.37 17.01 15.00
N THR A 162 20.11 17.53 15.97
CA THR A 162 21.37 18.21 15.74
C THR A 162 22.29 17.08 15.33
N ILE A 163 22.34 16.82 14.03
CA ILE A 163 23.54 16.25 13.43
C ILE A 163 24.63 17.23 13.86
N GLU A 164 25.47 16.83 14.80
CA GLU A 164 26.64 17.59 15.17
C GLU A 164 27.48 17.76 13.89
N THR A 165 27.32 18.88 13.19
CA THR A 165 28.25 19.29 12.15
C THR A 165 29.60 19.44 12.85
N PRO A 166 30.62 18.65 12.46
CA PRO A 166 31.93 18.74 13.07
C PRO A 166 32.42 20.18 12.99
N THR A 167 32.95 20.67 14.11
CA THR A 167 33.52 22.01 14.22
C THR A 167 34.56 22.23 13.11
N GLU A 168 34.34 23.31 12.36
CA GLU A 168 35.21 23.76 11.27
C GLU A 168 36.66 23.85 11.72
N ASP A 169 37.50 22.96 11.19
CA ASP A 169 38.94 23.15 11.19
C ASP A 169 39.29 23.94 9.92
N ASN A 170 39.74 25.18 10.13
CA ASN A 170 40.17 26.11 9.09
C ASN A 170 41.18 25.48 8.13
N SER A 171 40.85 25.40 6.84
CA SER A 171 41.76 25.90 5.79
C SER A 171 41.06 26.04 4.44
N ASP A 172 40.93 27.30 4.03
CA ASP A 172 40.76 27.82 2.67
C ASP A 172 41.13 26.85 1.53
N ASN A 173 40.13 26.28 0.83
CA ASN A 173 39.89 26.57 -0.59
C ASN A 173 38.66 25.84 -1.18
N SER A 174 37.69 26.66 -1.56
CA SER A 174 36.66 26.57 -2.61
C SER A 174 36.54 25.30 -3.48
N GLY A 175 35.38 24.64 -3.33
CA GLY A 175 34.80 23.69 -4.29
C GLY A 175 33.63 22.91 -3.69
N GLU A 176 32.61 23.60 -3.15
CA GLU A 176 31.44 22.99 -2.46
C GLU A 176 30.53 22.22 -3.44
N GLU A 177 30.73 20.91 -3.52
CA GLU A 177 29.63 19.96 -3.67
C GLU A 177 28.97 19.81 -2.29
N GLY A 178 27.72 20.25 -2.17
CA GLY A 178 26.95 20.15 -0.94
C GLY A 178 26.78 18.70 -0.54
N ASN A 179 27.52 18.28 0.48
CA ASN A 179 27.48 16.93 1.02
C ASN A 179 26.28 16.81 1.97
N ASP A 180 25.11 16.51 1.39
CA ASP A 180 23.91 16.14 2.14
C ASP A 180 24.16 14.79 2.82
N ASN A 181 24.72 14.84 4.03
CA ASN A 181 24.93 13.67 4.88
C ASN A 181 23.68 13.40 5.71
N SER A 182 22.51 13.34 5.06
CA SER A 182 21.33 12.75 5.68
C SER A 182 21.67 11.31 6.07
N PRO A 183 21.67 10.96 7.37
CA PRO A 183 22.02 9.61 7.79
C PRO A 183 21.04 8.62 7.14
N PRO A 184 21.50 7.44 6.69
CA PRO A 184 20.64 6.47 6.07
C PRO A 184 19.45 6.15 7.00
N PRO A 185 18.25 5.92 6.43
CA PRO A 185 17.04 5.75 7.22
C PRO A 185 17.25 4.67 8.28
N SER A 186 17.13 5.07 9.54
CA SER A 186 17.27 4.15 10.68
C SER A 186 16.29 2.98 10.54
N ASN A 187 16.67 1.81 11.05
CA ASN A 187 15.84 0.59 11.06
C ASN A 187 14.62 0.77 11.99
N VAL A 188 13.63 1.53 11.52
CA VAL A 188 12.35 1.79 12.17
C VAL A 188 11.25 1.17 11.32
N ILE A 189 10.32 0.47 11.97
CA ILE A 189 9.19 -0.18 11.30
C ILE A 189 8.31 0.90 10.66
N PHE A 190 8.08 0.81 9.35
CA PHE A 190 7.18 1.73 8.67
C PHE A 190 5.71 1.37 8.94
N THR A 191 4.98 2.34 9.45
CA THR A 191 3.58 2.22 9.88
C THR A 191 2.59 2.69 8.82
N ASN A 192 3.07 3.39 7.78
CA ASN A 192 2.28 3.83 6.64
C ASN A 192 3.09 3.68 5.34
N LYS A 193 2.43 3.89 4.20
CA LYS A 193 3.02 3.66 2.88
C LYS A 193 3.98 4.78 2.46
N GLU A 194 3.73 6.02 2.90
CA GLU A 194 4.49 7.22 2.55
C GLU A 194 5.92 7.16 3.11
N GLN A 195 6.10 6.54 4.28
CA GLN A 195 7.42 6.34 4.89
C GLN A 195 8.42 5.58 4.02
N PHE A 196 7.98 4.81 3.03
CA PHE A 196 8.87 4.10 2.10
C PHE A 196 9.54 5.02 1.07
N GLU A 197 9.08 6.25 0.89
CA GLU A 197 9.70 7.25 0.00
C GLU A 197 11.06 7.70 0.54
N ALA A 198 11.33 7.54 1.83
CA ALA A 198 12.63 7.80 2.45
C ALA A 198 13.74 6.83 2.02
N LEU A 199 13.44 5.78 1.25
CA LEU A 199 14.41 4.80 0.76
C LEU A 199 15.16 5.23 -0.50
N ASP A 200 15.41 6.53 -0.70
CA ASP A 200 16.08 7.03 -1.89
C ASP A 200 17.61 6.83 -1.82
N PRO A 201 18.25 6.05 -2.74
CA PRO A 201 19.70 5.91 -2.78
C PRO A 201 20.46 7.20 -3.12
N ASP A 202 19.80 8.16 -3.78
CA ASP A 202 20.43 9.44 -4.14
C ASP A 202 20.75 10.29 -2.90
N ASN A 203 20.10 10.01 -1.77
CA ASN A 203 20.38 10.66 -0.47
C ASN A 203 21.58 10.06 0.28
N ILE A 204 22.25 9.05 -0.29
CA ILE A 204 23.43 8.43 0.33
C ILE A 204 24.69 8.92 -0.37
N SER A 205 25.62 9.47 0.40
CA SER A 205 26.94 9.88 -0.08
C SER A 205 27.96 8.72 -0.03
N GLY A 206 29.06 8.88 -0.77
CA GLY A 206 30.21 7.96 -0.71
C GLY A 206 30.02 6.63 -1.44
N TRP A 207 29.20 6.60 -2.49
CA TRP A 207 29.13 5.48 -3.42
C TRP A 207 30.47 5.29 -4.14
N VAL A 208 30.95 4.05 -4.17
CA VAL A 208 32.13 3.62 -4.92
C VAL A 208 31.70 2.54 -5.90
N GLU A 209 32.06 2.78 -7.15
CA GLU A 209 31.82 1.83 -8.23
C GLU A 209 32.79 0.67 -8.08
N ASP A 210 32.26 -0.53 -7.84
CA ASP A 210 33.07 -1.73 -7.69
C ASP A 210 32.26 -2.97 -8.09
N HIS A 211 32.96 -4.04 -8.45
CA HIS A 211 32.35 -5.28 -8.91
C HIS A 211 32.97 -6.48 -8.19
N PRO A 212 32.16 -7.41 -7.67
CA PRO A 212 32.68 -8.66 -7.15
C PRO A 212 33.46 -9.38 -8.24
N ASP A 213 34.75 -9.63 -8.00
CA ASP A 213 35.59 -10.32 -8.96
C ASP A 213 35.19 -11.81 -9.08
N GLN A 214 35.71 -12.50 -10.09
CA GLN A 214 35.39 -13.92 -10.37
C GLN A 214 35.99 -14.89 -9.33
N SER A 215 36.49 -14.42 -8.19
CA SER A 215 37.11 -15.26 -7.18
C SER A 215 36.12 -15.71 -6.09
N ASN A 216 36.43 -16.83 -5.42
CA ASN A 216 35.55 -17.40 -4.41
C ASN A 216 35.48 -16.50 -3.16
N GLY A 217 34.40 -15.73 -3.07
CA GLY A 217 34.05 -14.93 -1.90
C GLY A 217 34.68 -13.54 -1.93
N TYR A 218 33.82 -12.52 -1.87
CA TYR A 218 34.24 -11.13 -2.04
C TYR A 218 33.62 -10.26 -0.94
N THR A 219 34.41 -9.34 -0.37
CA THR A 219 33.92 -8.42 0.67
C THR A 219 34.21 -6.97 0.29
N LEU A 220 33.16 -6.17 0.18
CA LEU A 220 33.22 -4.76 -0.20
C LEU A 220 33.01 -3.87 1.04
N PRO A 221 34.01 -3.05 1.45
CA PRO A 221 33.94 -2.28 2.69
C PRO A 221 33.12 -0.98 2.57
N GLU A 222 32.81 -0.54 1.37
CA GLU A 222 32.23 0.78 1.07
C GLU A 222 30.80 0.68 0.52
N ASN A 223 30.10 1.83 0.42
CA ASN A 223 28.80 1.86 -0.25
C ASN A 223 29.06 1.54 -1.72
N THR A 224 28.58 0.39 -2.19
CA THR A 224 28.95 -0.10 -3.53
C THR A 224 27.84 0.17 -4.53
N ILE A 225 28.19 0.81 -5.63
CA ILE A 225 27.32 0.90 -6.81
C ILE A 225 27.80 -0.08 -7.88
N LEU A 226 26.87 -0.91 -8.39
CA LEU A 226 27.12 -1.71 -9.58
C LEU A 226 26.69 -0.92 -10.82
N ASP A 227 27.68 -0.51 -11.61
CA ASP A 227 27.47 0.14 -12.91
C ASP A 227 27.53 -0.82 -14.12
N GLU A 228 27.87 -2.09 -13.88
CA GLU A 228 27.91 -3.16 -14.88
C GLU A 228 27.09 -4.39 -14.42
N SER A 229 26.76 -5.26 -15.38
CA SER A 229 25.93 -6.43 -15.16
C SER A 229 26.50 -7.37 -14.10
N PHE A 230 25.71 -7.63 -13.07
CA PHE A 230 26.01 -8.66 -12.08
C PHE A 230 25.57 -10.02 -12.62
N ASP A 231 26.39 -10.65 -13.47
CA ASP A 231 26.16 -12.01 -13.95
C ASP A 231 27.16 -12.98 -13.29
N GLN A 232 26.73 -13.60 -12.20
CA GLN A 232 27.59 -14.44 -11.37
C GLN A 232 27.08 -15.89 -11.34
N ASN A 233 27.82 -16.76 -12.02
CA ASN A 233 27.66 -18.22 -12.00
C ASN A 233 28.64 -18.91 -11.02
N TYR A 234 29.14 -18.19 -10.02
CA TYR A 234 30.16 -18.70 -9.11
C TYR A 234 29.53 -19.40 -7.89
N SER A 235 30.33 -20.07 -7.09
CA SER A 235 29.87 -20.62 -5.81
C SER A 235 30.63 -19.87 -4.71
N GLY A 236 29.96 -19.01 -3.95
CA GLY A 236 30.61 -18.24 -2.90
C GLY A 236 29.67 -17.29 -2.16
N GLU A 237 30.17 -16.74 -1.07
CA GLU A 237 29.49 -15.70 -0.29
C GLU A 237 29.99 -14.32 -0.76
N THR A 238 29.07 -13.46 -1.22
CA THR A 238 29.38 -12.05 -1.52
C THR A 238 28.88 -11.19 -0.38
N ALA A 239 29.77 -10.44 0.27
CA ALA A 239 29.44 -9.60 1.41
C ALA A 239 29.68 -8.10 1.11
N PHE A 240 28.69 -7.26 1.35
CA PHE A 240 28.79 -5.81 1.31
C PHE A 240 28.71 -5.29 2.75
N GLN A 241 29.77 -4.67 3.24
CA GLN A 241 29.84 -4.19 4.62
C GLN A 241 29.03 -2.91 4.87
N LYS A 242 28.57 -2.24 3.80
CA LYS A 242 27.68 -1.08 3.84
C LYS A 242 26.51 -1.27 2.86
N SER A 243 26.02 -0.19 2.26
CA SER A 243 24.91 -0.22 1.32
C SER A 243 25.34 -0.69 -0.07
N PHE A 244 24.38 -1.23 -0.81
CA PHE A 244 24.55 -1.78 -2.15
C PHE A 244 23.50 -1.20 -3.09
N TRP A 245 23.91 -0.76 -4.28
CA TRP A 245 23.01 -0.22 -5.31
C TRP A 245 23.30 -0.81 -6.69
N ALA A 246 22.37 -1.59 -7.24
CA ALA A 246 22.38 -2.01 -8.62
C ALA A 246 21.66 -0.98 -9.51
N LYS A 247 22.42 -0.04 -10.09
CA LYS A 247 21.85 1.14 -10.77
C LYS A 247 21.51 0.93 -12.23
N ARG A 248 22.39 0.33 -13.05
CA ARG A 248 22.23 0.34 -14.53
C ARG A 248 21.76 -0.97 -15.16
N ASP A 249 22.07 -2.11 -14.55
CA ASP A 249 21.87 -3.40 -15.19
C ASP A 249 20.97 -4.34 -14.40
N ASN A 250 20.41 -5.33 -15.11
CA ASN A 250 19.69 -6.43 -14.50
C ASN A 250 20.66 -7.25 -13.63
N MET A 251 20.33 -7.38 -12.35
CA MET A 251 21.07 -8.23 -11.42
C MET A 251 20.70 -9.70 -11.67
N SER A 252 21.63 -10.52 -12.16
CA SER A 252 21.43 -11.94 -12.47
C SER A 252 22.21 -12.81 -11.49
N VAL A 253 21.54 -13.33 -10.48
CA VAL A 253 22.17 -14.10 -9.40
C VAL A 253 21.88 -15.58 -9.58
N ASN A 254 22.92 -16.39 -9.61
CA ASN A 254 22.79 -17.84 -9.71
C ASN A 254 23.58 -18.56 -8.62
N ASN A 255 22.86 -19.28 -7.75
CA ASN A 255 23.44 -20.12 -6.70
C ASN A 255 24.39 -19.35 -5.75
N GLN A 256 23.99 -18.14 -5.33
CA GLN A 256 24.78 -17.28 -4.46
C GLN A 256 24.17 -17.08 -3.08
N ASP A 257 25.06 -16.86 -2.10
CA ASP A 257 24.72 -16.26 -0.81
C ASP A 257 25.25 -14.82 -0.81
N ILE A 258 24.34 -13.85 -0.76
CA ILE A 258 24.65 -12.41 -0.73
C ILE A 258 24.26 -11.85 0.64
N SER A 259 25.19 -11.16 1.30
CA SER A 259 24.97 -10.46 2.57
C SER A 259 25.30 -8.99 2.41
N ILE A 260 24.39 -8.10 2.80
CA ILE A 260 24.54 -6.65 2.73
C ILE A 260 24.27 -6.11 4.13
N ASN A 261 25.25 -5.50 4.81
CA ASN A 261 25.04 -4.97 6.16
C ASN A 261 24.17 -3.70 6.16
N GLY A 262 24.28 -2.88 5.11
CA GLY A 262 23.52 -1.64 4.95
C GLY A 262 22.21 -1.83 4.21
N ASN A 263 21.84 -0.81 3.43
CA ASN A 263 20.62 -0.83 2.61
C ASN A 263 20.90 -1.43 1.23
N MET A 264 19.86 -1.95 0.59
CA MET A 264 19.90 -2.46 -0.77
C MET A 264 18.99 -1.64 -1.68
N TYR A 265 19.48 -1.27 -2.86
CA TYR A 265 18.74 -0.56 -3.90
C TYR A 265 18.92 -1.27 -5.23
N ILE A 266 17.83 -1.51 -5.94
CA ILE A 266 17.85 -2.14 -7.26
C ILE A 266 16.93 -1.34 -8.19
N ASP A 267 17.52 -0.70 -9.20
CA ASP A 267 16.78 0.15 -10.14
C ASP A 267 16.17 -0.64 -11.31
N HIS A 268 16.64 -1.86 -11.55
CA HIS A 268 16.24 -2.73 -12.66
C HIS A 268 15.67 -4.06 -12.17
N GLN A 269 15.09 -4.86 -13.06
CA GLN A 269 14.49 -6.14 -12.68
C GLN A 269 15.59 -7.14 -12.28
N PRO A 270 15.64 -7.60 -11.01
CA PRO A 270 16.57 -8.66 -10.62
C PRO A 270 16.03 -10.02 -11.06
N TYR A 271 16.95 -10.92 -11.40
CA TYR A 271 16.68 -12.28 -11.83
C TYR A 271 17.47 -13.26 -10.96
N PHE A 272 16.75 -14.07 -10.20
CA PHE A 272 17.34 -15.09 -9.33
C PHE A 272 17.15 -16.49 -9.94
N MET A 273 18.26 -17.15 -10.24
CA MET A 273 18.34 -18.52 -10.75
C MET A 273 18.80 -19.50 -9.68
N ASN A 274 18.22 -20.69 -9.65
CA ASN A 274 18.54 -21.74 -8.69
C ASN A 274 18.41 -21.26 -7.22
N ASN A 275 19.20 -21.81 -6.30
CA ASN A 275 19.06 -21.55 -4.87
C ASN A 275 19.86 -20.31 -4.46
N ASN A 276 19.20 -19.24 -4.03
CA ASN A 276 19.90 -18.04 -3.58
C ASN A 276 19.50 -17.68 -2.14
N THR A 277 20.43 -17.07 -1.43
CA THR A 277 20.18 -16.38 -0.17
C THR A 277 20.56 -14.92 -0.36
N LEU A 278 19.68 -14.00 0.03
CA LEU A 278 19.93 -12.56 -0.01
C LEU A 278 19.53 -11.97 1.34
N ASN A 279 20.52 -11.56 2.12
CA ASN A 279 20.33 -11.01 3.46
C ASN A 279 20.74 -9.54 3.47
N VAL A 280 19.79 -8.65 3.78
CA VAL A 280 20.00 -7.20 3.88
C VAL A 280 19.79 -6.78 5.33
N GLY A 281 20.80 -6.20 5.97
CA GLY A 281 20.74 -5.76 7.36
C GLY A 281 19.92 -4.49 7.56
N GLY A 282 19.84 -3.65 6.53
CA GLY A 282 19.01 -2.47 6.47
C GLY A 282 17.75 -2.65 5.61
N ASN A 283 17.34 -1.57 4.97
CA ASN A 283 16.15 -1.52 4.13
C ASN A 283 16.46 -1.94 2.68
N ALA A 284 15.46 -2.47 1.98
CA ALA A 284 15.55 -2.83 0.58
C ALA A 284 14.54 -2.07 -0.28
N LEU A 285 14.99 -1.49 -1.39
CA LEU A 285 14.16 -0.88 -2.43
C LEU A 285 14.41 -1.55 -3.77
N ILE A 286 13.35 -2.00 -4.43
CA ILE A 286 13.38 -2.56 -5.78
C ILE A 286 12.40 -1.77 -6.65
N LYS A 287 12.92 -1.01 -7.62
CA LYS A 287 12.14 -0.08 -8.43
C LYS A 287 11.35 -0.74 -9.57
N GLU A 288 11.81 -1.91 -10.02
CA GLU A 288 11.19 -2.67 -11.09
C GLU A 288 10.48 -3.93 -10.56
N ASN A 289 9.92 -4.72 -11.48
CA ASN A 289 9.32 -6.00 -11.11
C ASN A 289 10.35 -6.91 -10.45
N PHE A 290 9.96 -7.59 -9.38
CA PHE A 290 10.79 -8.58 -8.71
C PHE A 290 10.29 -9.98 -9.08
N THR A 291 11.16 -10.81 -9.66
CA THR A 291 10.79 -12.18 -10.05
C THR A 291 11.79 -13.21 -9.52
N ALA A 292 11.31 -14.08 -8.62
CA ALA A 292 12.06 -15.23 -8.13
C ALA A 292 11.47 -16.52 -8.73
N THR A 293 12.15 -17.09 -9.73
CA THR A 293 11.69 -18.28 -10.46
C THR A 293 12.14 -19.60 -9.82
N ASN A 294 12.97 -19.53 -8.78
CA ASN A 294 13.55 -20.68 -8.06
C ASN A 294 13.62 -20.36 -6.56
N THR A 295 14.11 -21.30 -5.74
CA THR A 295 14.25 -21.11 -4.30
C THR A 295 15.09 -19.88 -3.96
N LEU A 296 14.48 -18.83 -3.44
CA LEU A 296 15.17 -17.68 -2.87
C LEU A 296 14.80 -17.56 -1.39
N THR A 297 15.80 -17.37 -0.52
CA THR A 297 15.55 -16.84 0.84
C THR A 297 16.01 -15.39 0.86
N PHE A 298 15.06 -14.47 0.93
CA PHE A 298 15.29 -13.04 1.01
C PHE A 298 14.96 -12.54 2.42
N SER A 299 15.88 -11.79 3.02
CA SER A 299 15.65 -11.09 4.28
C SER A 299 16.08 -9.64 4.23
N ALA A 300 15.31 -8.76 4.87
CA ALA A 300 15.61 -7.33 5.00
C ALA A 300 14.98 -6.76 6.28
N PHE A 301 15.32 -5.52 6.65
CA PHE A 301 14.58 -4.80 7.68
C PHE A 301 13.23 -4.30 7.12
N ASN A 302 13.15 -3.19 6.39
CA ASN A 302 11.96 -2.87 5.59
C ASN A 302 12.19 -3.27 4.12
N THR A 303 11.11 -3.53 3.36
CA THR A 303 11.22 -3.75 1.91
C THR A 303 10.14 -3.03 1.13
N TYR A 304 10.53 -2.33 0.07
CA TYR A 304 9.63 -1.77 -0.92
C TYR A 304 9.87 -2.38 -2.29
N PHE A 305 8.89 -3.14 -2.78
CA PHE A 305 8.79 -3.51 -4.19
C PHE A 305 7.90 -2.47 -4.89
N MET A 306 8.48 -1.59 -5.70
CA MET A 306 7.70 -0.49 -6.33
C MET A 306 6.67 -0.99 -7.35
N LYS A 307 6.93 -2.15 -7.98
CA LYS A 307 6.06 -2.76 -8.97
C LYS A 307 5.62 -4.17 -8.54
N ASP A 308 5.43 -5.07 -9.51
CA ASP A 308 4.90 -6.41 -9.27
C ASP A 308 5.95 -7.29 -8.58
N LEU A 309 5.48 -8.07 -7.61
CA LEU A 309 6.22 -9.14 -6.95
C LEU A 309 5.69 -10.49 -7.44
N GLU A 310 6.55 -11.27 -8.08
CA GLU A 310 6.24 -12.65 -8.48
C GLU A 310 7.27 -13.63 -7.89
N ILE A 311 6.79 -14.56 -7.08
CA ILE A 311 7.65 -15.59 -6.48
C ILE A 311 7.10 -16.99 -6.71
N THR A 312 8.03 -17.94 -6.80
CA THR A 312 7.75 -19.34 -7.09
C THR A 312 8.78 -20.26 -6.42
N ASN A 313 8.48 -21.55 -6.41
CA ASN A 313 9.33 -22.67 -6.08
C ASN A 313 9.89 -22.66 -4.65
N GLY A 314 9.07 -22.26 -3.68
CA GLY A 314 9.43 -22.27 -2.25
C GLY A 314 10.26 -21.07 -1.84
N THR A 315 10.08 -19.95 -2.54
CA THR A 315 10.71 -18.67 -2.21
C THR A 315 10.15 -18.13 -0.89
N LYS A 316 11.03 -17.57 -0.06
CA LYS A 316 10.70 -16.98 1.24
C LYS A 316 11.21 -15.56 1.29
N ILE A 317 10.32 -14.62 1.57
CA ILE A 317 10.60 -13.21 1.81
C ILE A 317 10.27 -12.94 3.27
N ASN A 318 11.28 -12.57 4.08
CA ASN A 318 11.11 -12.32 5.50
C ASN A 318 11.60 -10.91 5.86
N THR A 319 10.81 -10.13 6.58
CA THR A 319 11.25 -8.80 7.04
C THR A 319 11.05 -8.58 8.53
N ASP A 320 12.02 -7.92 9.17
CA ASP A 320 11.92 -7.51 10.58
C ASP A 320 11.14 -6.20 10.77
N GLY A 321 11.09 -5.37 9.72
CA GLY A 321 10.24 -4.19 9.59
C GLY A 321 9.03 -4.49 8.72
N SER A 322 8.60 -3.54 7.89
CA SER A 322 7.40 -3.61 7.06
C SER A 322 7.67 -3.90 5.58
N ILE A 323 6.66 -4.37 4.87
CA ILE A 323 6.69 -4.62 3.42
C ILE A 323 5.67 -3.73 2.71
N ARG A 324 6.09 -3.06 1.64
CA ARG A 324 5.22 -2.42 0.66
C ARG A 324 5.41 -3.04 -0.71
N ILE A 325 4.31 -3.31 -1.41
CA ILE A 325 4.28 -3.78 -2.80
C ILE A 325 3.38 -2.81 -3.57
N GLY A 326 3.97 -1.99 -4.43
CA GLY A 326 3.23 -1.00 -5.24
C GLY A 326 2.48 -1.63 -6.41
N GLY A 327 2.87 -2.82 -6.86
CA GLY A 327 2.16 -3.62 -7.84
C GLY A 327 1.37 -4.78 -7.22
N SER A 328 1.18 -5.83 -8.01
CA SER A 328 0.53 -7.07 -7.59
C SER A 328 1.52 -8.03 -6.91
N ALA A 329 1.05 -8.80 -5.94
CA ALA A 329 1.79 -9.89 -5.30
C ALA A 329 1.27 -11.24 -5.79
N THR A 330 2.12 -12.02 -6.48
CA THR A 330 1.74 -13.34 -7.02
C THR A 330 2.67 -14.43 -6.50
N LEU A 331 2.10 -15.41 -5.80
CA LEU A 331 2.76 -16.63 -5.32
C LEU A 331 2.22 -17.80 -6.15
N LYS A 332 3.03 -18.32 -7.08
CA LYS A 332 2.49 -19.26 -8.10
C LYS A 332 2.57 -20.72 -7.70
N THR A 333 3.71 -21.19 -7.20
CA THR A 333 3.99 -22.63 -7.06
C THR A 333 4.99 -22.90 -5.95
N GLY A 334 4.87 -24.02 -5.24
CA GLY A 334 5.69 -24.30 -4.07
C GLY A 334 5.13 -23.69 -2.79
N ASN A 335 5.76 -24.00 -1.66
CA ASN A 335 5.40 -23.45 -0.35
C ASN A 335 6.00 -22.04 -0.21
N ASP A 336 5.60 -21.11 -1.08
CA ASP A 336 6.09 -19.73 -1.08
C ASP A 336 5.57 -18.96 0.15
N GLU A 337 6.43 -18.14 0.74
CA GLU A 337 6.12 -17.42 1.97
C GLU A 337 6.53 -15.94 1.87
N ILE A 338 5.61 -15.05 2.27
CA ILE A 338 5.94 -13.65 2.61
C ILE A 338 5.62 -13.48 4.10
N ARG A 339 6.61 -13.10 4.90
CA ARG A 339 6.44 -12.84 6.33
C ARG A 339 7.04 -11.50 6.70
N THR A 340 6.33 -10.74 7.53
CA THR A 340 6.80 -9.45 8.04
C THR A 340 6.43 -9.28 9.51
N LYS A 341 7.36 -8.78 10.33
CA LYS A 341 7.05 -8.39 11.73
C LYS A 341 6.36 -7.02 11.82
N GLY A 342 6.41 -6.25 10.74
CA GLY A 342 5.75 -4.96 10.62
C GLY A 342 4.38 -5.09 9.94
N TYR A 343 4.07 -4.04 9.19
CA TYR A 343 2.87 -3.90 8.39
C TYR A 343 3.10 -4.47 6.99
N LEU A 344 2.01 -4.84 6.32
CA LEU A 344 2.02 -5.21 4.90
C LEU A 344 1.07 -4.33 4.11
N PHE A 345 1.58 -3.70 3.07
CA PHE A 345 0.82 -2.89 2.12
C PHE A 345 0.94 -3.49 0.73
N VAL A 346 -0.18 -3.79 0.07
CA VAL A 346 -0.21 -4.23 -1.33
C VAL A 346 -1.22 -3.39 -2.10
N ASP A 347 -0.74 -2.62 -3.06
CA ASP A 347 -1.57 -1.71 -3.86
C ASP A 347 -2.27 -2.43 -5.02
N GLY A 348 -1.65 -3.49 -5.56
CA GLY A 348 -2.20 -4.32 -6.63
C GLY A 348 -2.93 -5.57 -6.14
N ASN A 349 -3.13 -6.53 -7.05
CA ASN A 349 -3.83 -7.77 -6.73
C ASN A 349 -2.94 -8.69 -5.88
N VAL A 350 -3.56 -9.45 -4.98
CA VAL A 350 -2.89 -10.54 -4.25
C VAL A 350 -3.39 -11.88 -4.79
N ASN A 351 -2.50 -12.70 -5.32
CA ASN A 351 -2.84 -13.97 -5.95
C ASN A 351 -1.94 -15.12 -5.44
N LEU A 352 -2.49 -15.97 -4.59
CA LEU A 352 -1.81 -17.16 -4.05
C LEU A 352 -2.41 -18.40 -4.71
N GLN A 353 -1.74 -18.91 -5.74
CA GLN A 353 -2.29 -19.92 -6.66
C GLN A 353 -2.10 -21.37 -6.19
N ASN A 354 -1.21 -21.60 -5.22
CA ASN A 354 -0.81 -22.95 -4.82
C ASN A 354 -1.13 -23.27 -3.36
N ALA A 355 -1.30 -24.58 -3.12
CA ALA A 355 -1.40 -25.16 -1.80
C ALA A 355 -0.22 -24.76 -0.91
N ASN A 356 -0.54 -24.27 0.28
CA ASN A 356 0.40 -23.87 1.35
C ASN A 356 1.21 -22.59 1.09
N SER A 357 0.89 -21.79 0.07
CA SER A 357 1.41 -20.42 0.03
C SER A 357 0.88 -19.63 1.23
N LEU A 358 1.75 -18.82 1.83
CA LEU A 358 1.43 -18.07 3.04
C LEU A 358 1.88 -16.61 2.91
N VAL A 359 1.00 -15.70 3.30
CA VAL A 359 1.35 -14.30 3.56
C VAL A 359 1.02 -14.00 5.02
N GLU A 360 1.99 -13.50 5.77
CA GLU A 360 1.86 -13.23 7.20
C GLU A 360 2.44 -11.86 7.56
N ALA A 361 1.73 -11.10 8.39
CA ALA A 361 2.20 -9.86 8.98
C ALA A 361 1.87 -9.87 10.47
N GLU A 362 2.81 -9.52 11.35
CA GLU A 362 2.53 -9.43 12.79
C GLU A 362 1.70 -8.18 13.15
N ARG A 363 1.59 -7.19 12.25
CA ARG A 363 0.75 -6.00 12.38
C ARG A 363 -0.38 -5.99 11.36
N ASP A 364 -0.95 -4.81 11.11
CA ASP A 364 -2.06 -4.64 10.19
C ASP A 364 -1.65 -4.91 8.73
N MET A 365 -2.64 -5.31 7.94
CA MET A 365 -2.50 -5.53 6.51
C MET A 365 -3.47 -4.64 5.72
N TYR A 366 -2.97 -4.06 4.64
CA TYR A 366 -3.73 -3.24 3.70
C TYR A 366 -3.61 -3.83 2.30
N LEU A 367 -4.68 -4.48 1.84
CA LEU A 367 -4.76 -5.14 0.54
C LEU A 367 -5.75 -4.37 -0.32
N ASN A 368 -5.25 -3.45 -1.15
CA ASN A 368 -6.06 -2.41 -1.77
C ASN A 368 -6.76 -2.84 -3.08
N ASN A 369 -6.69 -4.12 -3.43
CA ASN A 369 -7.30 -4.66 -4.65
C ASN A 369 -7.81 -6.09 -4.45
N LYS A 370 -8.16 -6.76 -5.55
CA LYS A 370 -8.64 -8.13 -5.54
C LYS A 370 -7.66 -9.08 -4.85
N VAL A 371 -8.21 -9.91 -3.98
CA VAL A 371 -7.50 -11.02 -3.33
C VAL A 371 -8.01 -12.34 -3.89
N THR A 372 -7.10 -13.24 -4.28
CA THR A 372 -7.43 -14.57 -4.77
C THR A 372 -6.54 -15.59 -4.09
N LEU A 373 -7.15 -16.47 -3.30
CA LEU A 373 -6.49 -17.52 -2.55
C LEU A 373 -6.98 -18.88 -3.03
N ASN A 374 -6.06 -19.79 -3.28
CA ASN A 374 -6.34 -21.17 -3.63
C ASN A 374 -5.56 -22.12 -2.72
N GLN A 375 -6.24 -22.77 -1.77
CA GLN A 375 -5.62 -23.65 -0.77
C GLN A 375 -4.44 -22.98 -0.02
N SER A 376 -4.56 -21.67 0.20
CA SER A 376 -3.52 -20.79 0.75
C SER A 376 -4.09 -19.88 1.82
N SER A 377 -3.21 -19.24 2.60
CA SER A 377 -3.62 -18.46 3.77
C SER A 377 -2.97 -17.08 3.83
N ILE A 378 -3.75 -16.10 4.25
CA ILE A 378 -3.24 -14.79 4.69
C ILE A 378 -3.53 -14.64 6.19
N THR A 379 -2.52 -14.26 6.98
CA THR A 379 -2.64 -14.10 8.43
C THR A 379 -2.11 -12.74 8.90
N SER A 380 -2.93 -11.94 9.57
CA SER A 380 -2.53 -10.68 10.21
C SER A 380 -2.57 -10.78 11.74
N GLY A 381 -1.53 -10.30 12.41
CA GLY A 381 -1.49 -10.11 13.86
C GLY A 381 -2.23 -8.86 14.34
N GLY A 382 -2.65 -8.00 13.41
CA GLY A 382 -3.49 -6.82 13.65
C GLY A 382 -4.78 -6.87 12.84
N THR A 383 -5.25 -5.71 12.39
CA THR A 383 -6.45 -5.56 11.55
C THR A 383 -6.14 -5.78 10.08
N MET A 384 -7.03 -6.45 9.35
CA MET A 384 -6.92 -6.65 7.90
C MET A 384 -7.94 -5.76 7.18
N TYR A 385 -7.47 -4.93 6.26
CA TYR A 385 -8.29 -4.10 5.38
C TYR A 385 -8.15 -4.60 3.94
N LEU A 386 -9.26 -5.04 3.34
CA LEU A 386 -9.32 -5.56 1.98
C LEU A 386 -10.27 -4.68 1.16
N GLN A 387 -9.74 -4.03 0.12
CA GLN A 387 -10.52 -3.19 -0.79
C GLN A 387 -10.62 -3.88 -2.15
N GLY A 388 -11.72 -4.56 -2.40
CA GLY A 388 -11.98 -5.29 -3.64
C GLY A 388 -12.57 -6.68 -3.39
N PRO A 389 -12.88 -7.41 -4.48
CA PRO A 389 -13.42 -8.76 -4.36
C PRO A 389 -12.38 -9.74 -3.79
N VAL A 390 -12.85 -10.65 -2.95
CA VAL A 390 -12.06 -11.68 -2.29
C VAL A 390 -12.53 -13.04 -2.75
N TYR A 391 -11.66 -13.80 -3.41
CA TYR A 391 -11.92 -15.14 -3.89
C TYR A 391 -11.18 -16.16 -3.02
N LEU A 392 -11.89 -17.00 -2.29
CA LEU A 392 -11.33 -18.00 -1.38
C LEU A 392 -11.68 -19.41 -1.86
N ASN A 393 -10.71 -20.10 -2.46
CA ASN A 393 -10.93 -21.40 -3.11
C ASN A 393 -10.25 -22.54 -2.35
N ASN A 394 -10.82 -23.74 -2.44
CA ASN A 394 -10.19 -25.00 -2.03
C ASN A 394 -9.58 -25.02 -0.61
N GLY A 395 -10.28 -24.52 0.41
CA GLY A 395 -9.77 -24.51 1.79
C GLY A 395 -8.93 -23.28 2.13
N ALA A 396 -8.93 -22.25 1.29
CA ALA A 396 -8.25 -20.99 1.58
C ALA A 396 -8.76 -20.32 2.86
N SER A 397 -7.89 -19.57 3.52
CA SER A 397 -8.22 -18.87 4.76
C SER A 397 -7.69 -17.43 4.84
N LEU A 398 -8.51 -16.56 5.42
CA LEU A 398 -8.12 -15.25 5.94
C LEU A 398 -8.21 -15.29 7.46
N ILE A 399 -7.11 -14.96 8.14
CA ILE A 399 -7.02 -14.99 9.59
C ILE A 399 -6.51 -13.65 10.10
N SER A 400 -7.17 -13.09 11.11
CA SER A 400 -6.74 -11.86 11.77
C SER A 400 -6.89 -11.99 13.29
N GLU A 401 -5.89 -11.49 14.01
CA GLU A 401 -5.94 -11.32 15.46
C GLU A 401 -6.67 -10.02 15.88
N GLY A 402 -6.96 -9.13 14.92
CA GLY A 402 -7.82 -7.94 15.06
C GLY A 402 -9.13 -8.10 14.28
N ASP A 403 -9.60 -7.01 13.67
CA ASP A 403 -10.77 -7.02 12.80
C ASP A 403 -10.42 -7.41 11.35
N ILE A 404 -11.41 -7.87 10.59
CA ILE A 404 -11.32 -8.03 9.13
C ILE A 404 -12.39 -7.15 8.49
N ASN A 405 -11.97 -6.19 7.67
CA ASN A 405 -12.84 -5.29 6.93
C ASN A 405 -12.69 -5.56 5.44
N ILE A 406 -13.73 -6.08 4.79
CA ILE A 406 -13.78 -6.36 3.35
C ILE A 406 -14.76 -5.39 2.69
N VAL A 407 -14.27 -4.57 1.76
CA VAL A 407 -15.09 -3.74 0.89
C VAL A 407 -15.16 -4.40 -0.49
N GLY A 408 -16.18 -5.22 -0.70
CA GLY A 408 -16.33 -6.07 -1.88
C GLY A 408 -16.97 -7.42 -1.57
N ASN A 409 -17.27 -8.21 -2.61
CA ASN A 409 -17.82 -9.54 -2.41
C ASN A 409 -16.75 -10.51 -1.90
N ALA A 410 -17.16 -11.45 -1.04
CA ALA A 410 -16.38 -12.62 -0.66
C ALA A 410 -17.00 -13.86 -1.31
N GLU A 411 -16.30 -14.48 -2.25
CA GLU A 411 -16.83 -15.53 -3.12
C GLU A 411 -15.94 -16.78 -3.14
N VAL A 412 -16.55 -17.94 -3.44
CA VAL A 412 -15.84 -19.18 -3.77
C VAL A 412 -16.06 -19.46 -5.25
N GLU A 413 -15.02 -19.33 -6.08
CA GLU A 413 -15.12 -19.54 -7.53
C GLU A 413 -15.05 -21.04 -7.89
N TYR A 414 -14.19 -21.78 -7.18
CA TYR A 414 -13.97 -23.20 -7.38
C TYR A 414 -14.25 -23.91 -6.06
N GLY A 415 -15.29 -24.76 -6.08
CA GLY A 415 -15.95 -25.31 -4.90
C GLY A 415 -15.03 -25.86 -3.81
N GLY A 416 -15.57 -25.94 -2.61
CA GLY A 416 -14.80 -26.22 -1.39
C GLY A 416 -15.29 -25.29 -0.30
N LYS A 417 -14.88 -25.56 0.94
CA LYS A 417 -15.13 -24.61 2.04
C LYS A 417 -13.96 -23.63 2.11
N ALA A 418 -14.26 -22.37 2.41
CA ALA A 418 -13.27 -21.36 2.74
C ALA A 418 -13.54 -20.80 4.13
N TYR A 419 -12.53 -20.17 4.74
CA TYR A 419 -12.62 -19.70 6.10
C TYR A 419 -12.20 -18.23 6.20
N ILE A 420 -13.02 -17.42 6.87
CA ILE A 420 -12.63 -16.09 7.33
C ILE A 420 -12.72 -16.12 8.84
N CYS A 421 -11.62 -15.83 9.53
CA CYS A 421 -11.60 -15.79 10.97
C CYS A 421 -10.95 -14.53 11.52
N ALA A 422 -11.68 -13.79 12.34
CA ALA A 422 -11.16 -12.65 13.07
C ALA A 422 -11.30 -12.90 14.57
N LYS A 423 -10.30 -12.54 15.37
CA LYS A 423 -10.53 -12.40 16.81
C LYS A 423 -11.34 -11.18 17.15
N GLY A 424 -11.37 -10.17 16.29
CA GLY A 424 -12.30 -9.04 16.37
C GLY A 424 -13.62 -9.36 15.67
N THR A 425 -14.05 -8.44 14.83
CA THR A 425 -15.26 -8.50 14.01
C THR A 425 -14.89 -8.75 12.55
N VAL A 426 -15.79 -9.42 11.82
CA VAL A 426 -15.70 -9.53 10.36
C VAL A 426 -16.79 -8.64 9.74
N ASN A 427 -16.38 -7.53 9.14
CA ASN A 427 -17.25 -6.60 8.44
C ASN A 427 -17.08 -6.77 6.93
N ILE A 428 -18.16 -7.12 6.23
CA ILE A 428 -18.16 -7.32 4.78
C ILE A 428 -19.21 -6.42 4.13
N GLU A 429 -18.75 -5.44 3.37
CA GLU A 429 -19.57 -4.55 2.54
C GLU A 429 -19.72 -5.17 1.15
N GLY A 430 -20.47 -6.27 1.08
CA GLY A 430 -20.68 -7.00 -0.17
C GLY A 430 -21.46 -8.30 0.07
N ASN A 431 -21.61 -9.10 -0.98
CA ASN A 431 -22.20 -10.43 -0.84
C ASN A 431 -21.16 -11.42 -0.30
N VAL A 432 -21.62 -12.39 0.48
CA VAL A 432 -20.81 -13.51 0.98
C VAL A 432 -21.41 -14.80 0.42
N ASP A 433 -20.58 -15.64 -0.17
CA ASP A 433 -20.97 -16.98 -0.62
C ASP A 433 -21.24 -17.91 0.58
N ASP A 434 -22.30 -18.72 0.51
CA ASP A 434 -22.69 -19.70 1.53
C ASP A 434 -21.58 -20.73 1.85
N ASN A 435 -20.61 -20.90 0.96
CA ASN A 435 -19.46 -21.79 1.14
C ASN A 435 -18.33 -21.19 1.98
N ILE A 436 -18.45 -19.93 2.41
CA ILE A 436 -17.50 -19.25 3.29
C ILE A 436 -17.97 -19.35 4.73
N GLU A 437 -17.19 -20.03 5.56
CA GLU A 437 -17.41 -20.08 7.00
C GLU A 437 -16.76 -18.87 7.68
N ILE A 438 -17.58 -17.99 8.25
CA ILE A 438 -17.14 -16.82 9.01
C ILE A 438 -17.11 -17.17 10.51
N LYS A 439 -15.99 -16.86 11.16
CA LYS A 439 -15.77 -17.07 12.59
C LYS A 439 -15.23 -15.80 13.23
N ASP A 440 -16.00 -15.19 14.12
CA ASP A 440 -15.60 -13.95 14.78
C ASP A 440 -16.15 -13.84 16.21
N ASN A 441 -15.75 -12.78 16.93
CA ASN A 441 -16.27 -12.53 18.27
C ASN A 441 -17.79 -12.27 18.27
N GLY A 442 -18.34 -11.72 17.18
CA GLY A 442 -19.78 -11.53 17.01
C GLY A 442 -20.55 -12.86 17.06
N ASN A 443 -19.95 -13.93 16.57
CA ASN A 443 -20.50 -15.29 16.56
C ASN A 443 -20.11 -16.14 17.78
N SER A 444 -19.65 -15.53 18.88
CA SER A 444 -19.24 -16.20 20.12
C SER A 444 -18.09 -17.22 19.93
N TYR A 445 -17.19 -16.95 18.98
CA TYR A 445 -16.08 -17.84 18.66
C TYR A 445 -14.77 -17.34 19.30
N ASN A 446 -14.16 -18.16 20.17
CA ASN A 446 -13.04 -17.73 21.02
C ASN A 446 -11.63 -17.96 20.43
N SER A 447 -11.47 -18.62 19.27
CA SER A 447 -10.12 -18.88 18.72
C SER A 447 -10.04 -19.23 17.23
N CYS A 448 -9.29 -18.46 16.45
CA CYS A 448 -9.02 -18.73 15.02
C CYS A 448 -8.01 -19.84 14.71
N LYS A 449 -7.56 -20.60 15.72
CA LYS A 449 -6.60 -21.71 15.59
C LYS A 449 -7.24 -23.05 15.88
#